data_AF-A0A416JZK6-F1
#
_entry.id   AF-A0A416JZK6-F1
#
_cell.length_a   1.000
_cell.length_b   1.000
_cell.length_c   1.000
_cell.angle_alpha   90.00
_cell.angle_beta   90.00
_cell.angle_gamma   90.00
#
_symmetry.space_group_name_H-M   'P 1'
#
loop_
_entity.id
_entity.type
_entity.pdbx_description
1 polymer ?
#
loop_
_entity_poly.entity_id
_entity_poly.type
_entity_poly.pdbx_seq_one_letter_code
_entity_poly.pdbx_strand_id
1 'polypeptide(L)'
;MGRGLRHAAAVLAMICLTTGFTGLSGLIWTGAQQQRVYDDLIRQTKRESVLLSRTKNGGENGSVQRTRVSVEELQERRLEQANAGNKAAGSAAGGQKHRGRLENQQTAKQAQTKQAQMKQTVIDFDALKKINPDVVSWITIPGTNIDYPLLQGKDNNQYLHKDMEGRDSAAGAIFLDHGDKADLSSRHNIIYGHHMKNGTMFKDIVKYKEQQYFDEHQDIILYTPDREIHLKALAAVVANPDAIRRKIDFQSWEEFTSYIEEMTQDSSAFATVPKGTAIRRLYSFVTCSYEFQNARTILYAYEEN
;
A
#
# COMPACT_ATOMS: atom_id res chain seq x y z
N MET A 1 -5.81 7.00 36.71
CA MET A 1 -6.43 6.05 35.74
C MET A 1 -7.94 6.23 35.81
N GLY A 2 -8.63 6.63 34.73
CA GLY A 2 -10.10 6.77 34.82
C GLY A 2 -10.80 7.65 33.77
N ARG A 3 -10.08 8.42 32.96
CA ARG A 3 -10.68 9.24 31.88
C ARG A 3 -10.56 8.64 30.47
N GLY A 4 -9.52 7.83 30.20
CA GLY A 4 -9.31 7.16 28.91
C GLY A 4 -10.28 5.99 28.66
N LEU A 5 -10.58 5.19 29.69
CA LEU A 5 -11.53 4.06 29.60
C LEU A 5 -12.96 4.53 29.29
N ARG A 6 -13.34 5.73 29.74
CA ARG A 6 -14.66 6.31 29.49
C ARG A 6 -14.84 6.80 28.05
N HIS A 7 -13.76 7.19 27.37
CA HIS A 7 -13.81 7.58 25.96
C HIS A 7 -13.83 6.36 25.03
N ALA A 8 -13.07 5.31 25.34
CA ALA A 8 -13.11 4.06 24.57
C ALA A 8 -14.48 3.37 24.64
N ALA A 9 -15.14 3.37 25.81
CA ALA A 9 -16.49 2.85 25.96
C ALA A 9 -17.56 3.71 25.25
N ALA A 10 -17.38 5.04 25.20
CA ALA A 10 -18.30 5.94 24.50
C ALA A 10 -18.22 5.81 22.97
N VAL A 11 -17.03 5.52 22.42
CA VAL A 11 -16.82 5.25 21.00
C VAL A 11 -17.44 3.91 20.60
N LEU A 12 -17.30 2.86 21.43
CA LEU A 12 -17.99 1.58 21.23
C LEU A 12 -19.53 1.72 21.28
N ALA A 13 -20.05 2.53 22.20
CA ALA A 13 -21.49 2.76 22.35
C ALA A 13 -22.10 3.60 21.21
N MET A 14 -21.36 4.56 20.64
CA MET A 14 -21.82 5.32 19.46
C MET A 14 -21.91 4.47 18.19
N ILE A 15 -21.09 3.42 18.05
CA ILE A 15 -21.12 2.50 16.91
C ILE A 15 -22.40 1.63 16.92
N CYS A 16 -22.88 1.24 18.12
CA CYS A 16 -24.16 0.53 18.25
C CYS A 16 -25.40 1.40 18.00
N LEU A 17 -25.32 2.71 18.21
CA LEU A 17 -26.49 3.61 18.13
C LEU A 17 -26.71 4.24 16.75
N THR A 18 -25.68 4.34 15.88
CA THR A 18 -25.81 4.91 14.53
C THR A 18 -26.09 3.88 13.44
N THR A 19 -25.89 2.60 13.72
CA THR A 19 -26.16 1.49 12.77
C THR A 19 -27.48 0.77 13.03
N GLY A 20 -28.22 1.13 14.09
CA GLY A 20 -29.59 0.67 14.32
C GLY A 20 -29.75 -0.84 14.21
N PHE A 21 -28.94 -1.65 14.90
CA PHE A 21 -29.11 -3.10 14.90
C PHE A 21 -28.80 -3.70 16.27
N THR A 22 -29.81 -3.73 17.13
CA THR A 22 -29.90 -4.68 18.24
C THR A 22 -30.46 -5.99 17.69
N GLY A 23 -29.62 -6.98 17.40
CA GLY A 23 -30.11 -8.32 17.06
C GLY A 23 -29.06 -9.26 16.49
N LEU A 24 -28.82 -10.37 17.19
CA LEU A 24 -28.13 -11.54 16.66
C LEU A 24 -28.86 -12.08 15.41
N SER A 25 -28.17 -12.20 14.28
CA SER A 25 -28.29 -13.31 13.30
C SER A 25 -27.42 -13.02 12.07
N GLY A 26 -26.78 -14.07 11.54
CA GLY A 26 -25.74 -13.99 10.52
C GLY A 26 -26.18 -13.39 9.19
N LEU A 27 -25.71 -12.17 8.90
CA LEU A 27 -25.69 -11.61 7.55
C LEU A 27 -24.28 -11.72 6.98
N ILE A 28 -24.15 -12.43 5.85
CA ILE A 28 -22.97 -12.38 4.99
C ILE A 28 -22.88 -10.95 4.44
N TRP A 29 -21.82 -10.23 4.78
CA TRP A 29 -21.60 -8.88 4.29
C TRP A 29 -21.32 -8.89 2.79
N THR A 30 -21.96 -7.97 2.05
CA THR A 30 -21.61 -7.77 0.63
C THR A 30 -20.25 -7.11 0.52
N GLY A 31 -19.50 -7.39 -0.57
CA GLY A 31 -18.18 -6.80 -0.79
C GLY A 31 -18.17 -5.26 -0.77
N ALA A 32 -19.30 -4.61 -1.08
CA ALA A 32 -19.44 -3.14 -1.03
C ALA A 32 -19.68 -2.59 0.40
N GLN A 33 -20.24 -3.39 1.31
CA GLN A 33 -20.33 -3.03 2.73
C GLN A 33 -18.96 -3.23 3.38
N GLN A 34 -18.27 -4.32 3.06
CA GLN A 34 -16.91 -4.58 3.53
C GLN A 34 -15.94 -3.49 3.07
N GLN A 35 -15.98 -3.09 1.79
CA GLN A 35 -15.17 -1.98 1.30
C GLN A 35 -15.46 -0.68 2.06
N ARG A 36 -16.71 -0.42 2.47
CA ARG A 36 -17.02 0.76 3.30
C ARG A 36 -16.42 0.70 4.70
N VAL A 37 -16.42 -0.47 5.35
CA VAL A 37 -15.74 -0.65 6.64
C VAL A 37 -14.23 -0.54 6.48
N TYR A 38 -13.66 -1.10 5.40
CA TYR A 38 -12.25 -0.91 5.07
C TYR A 38 -11.95 0.56 4.81
N ASP A 39 -12.72 1.26 4.00
CA ASP A 39 -12.53 2.67 3.67
C ASP A 39 -12.69 3.56 4.91
N ASP A 40 -13.64 3.24 5.81
CA ASP A 40 -13.83 3.97 7.06
C ASP A 40 -12.72 3.66 8.06
N LEU A 41 -12.24 2.41 8.15
CA LEU A 41 -11.10 2.03 8.97
C LEU A 41 -9.80 2.68 8.44
N ILE A 42 -9.58 2.62 7.13
CA ILE A 42 -8.50 3.31 6.41
C ILE A 42 -8.57 4.82 6.69
N ARG A 43 -9.75 5.42 6.62
CA ARG A 43 -9.97 6.84 6.87
C ARG A 43 -9.77 7.21 8.34
N GLN A 44 -10.16 6.35 9.28
CA GLN A 44 -9.96 6.57 10.73
C GLN A 44 -8.48 6.42 11.10
N THR A 45 -7.82 5.34 10.69
CA THR A 45 -6.37 5.14 10.87
C THR A 45 -5.56 6.28 10.27
N LYS A 46 -5.88 6.71 9.04
CA LYS A 46 -5.21 7.87 8.38
C LYS A 46 -5.56 9.22 9.02
N ARG A 47 -6.66 9.35 9.79
CA ARG A 47 -7.03 10.59 10.52
C ARG A 47 -6.38 10.63 11.90
N GLU A 48 -6.33 9.50 12.60
CA GLU A 48 -5.75 9.40 13.93
C GLU A 48 -4.21 9.49 13.88
N SER A 49 -3.54 8.96 12.85
CA SER A 49 -2.10 9.16 12.67
C SER A 49 -1.69 10.63 12.45
N VAL A 50 -2.56 11.42 11.81
CA VAL A 50 -2.41 12.89 11.66
C VAL A 50 -2.65 13.63 12.98
N LEU A 51 -3.44 13.06 13.91
CA LEU A 51 -3.71 13.65 15.22
C LEU A 51 -2.67 13.25 16.29
N LEU A 52 -2.14 12.03 16.22
CA LEU A 52 -1.08 11.52 17.10
C LEU A 52 0.28 12.18 16.83
N SER A 53 0.57 12.55 15.58
CA SER A 53 1.73 13.39 15.26
C SER A 53 1.62 14.82 15.82
N ARG A 54 0.40 15.28 16.18
CA ARG A 54 0.17 16.56 16.84
C ARG A 54 0.28 16.52 18.37
N THR A 55 0.18 15.35 19.01
CA THR A 55 0.12 15.23 20.49
C THR A 55 1.42 14.80 21.17
N LYS A 56 2.47 14.42 20.44
CA LYS A 56 3.81 14.12 21.00
C LYS A 56 4.72 15.37 21.12
N ASN A 57 4.20 16.48 21.63
CA ASN A 57 5.00 17.66 21.98
C ASN A 57 4.50 18.31 23.28
N GLY A 58 4.86 17.73 24.42
CA GLY A 58 4.75 18.37 25.75
C GLY A 58 4.82 17.34 26.90
N GLY A 59 5.56 17.51 28.00
CA GLY A 59 6.61 18.45 28.45
C GLY A 59 7.77 17.62 29.07
N GLU A 60 8.76 18.09 29.83
CA GLU A 60 8.98 19.30 30.64
C GLU A 60 10.50 19.57 30.81
N ASN A 61 10.82 20.82 31.18
CA ASN A 61 12.03 21.36 31.83
C ASN A 61 13.37 21.50 31.08
N GLY A 62 13.72 22.78 30.82
CA GLY A 62 15.06 23.24 30.49
C GLY A 62 15.03 24.60 29.81
N SER A 63 15.33 25.67 30.55
CA SER A 63 15.41 27.04 30.08
C SER A 63 16.45 27.22 28.96
N VAL A 64 15.98 27.29 27.72
CA VAL A 64 16.71 27.92 26.61
C VAL A 64 15.67 28.63 25.76
N GLN A 65 15.76 29.96 25.66
CA GLN A 65 15.05 30.72 24.63
C GLN A 65 15.51 30.19 23.26
N ARG A 66 14.72 29.29 22.67
CA ARG A 66 14.86 28.88 21.28
C ARG A 66 13.57 29.28 20.56
N THR A 67 13.69 30.31 19.74
CA THR A 67 12.67 30.72 18.79
C THR A 67 12.30 29.52 17.94
N ARG A 68 11.07 29.03 18.10
CA ARG A 68 10.52 27.86 17.41
C ARG A 68 10.07 28.33 16.02
N VAL A 69 10.96 28.24 15.03
CA VAL A 69 10.61 28.48 13.63
C VAL A 69 10.03 27.19 13.07
N SER A 70 8.81 27.24 12.50
CA SER A 70 8.18 26.04 11.95
C SER A 70 8.92 25.57 10.68
N VAL A 71 8.84 24.27 10.36
CA VAL A 71 9.40 23.74 9.11
C VAL A 71 8.79 24.44 7.89
N GLU A 72 7.52 24.86 8.01
CA GLU A 72 6.81 25.69 7.03
C GLU A 72 7.48 27.07 6.86
N GLU A 73 7.85 27.75 7.95
CA GLU A 73 8.57 29.04 7.89
C GLU A 73 10.00 28.91 7.32
N LEU A 74 10.70 27.80 7.58
CA LEU A 74 12.02 27.53 7.00
C LEU A 74 11.92 27.21 5.49
N GLN A 75 10.82 26.61 5.06
CA GLN A 75 10.54 26.33 3.66
C GLN A 75 10.09 27.60 2.91
N GLU A 76 9.26 28.45 3.52
CA GLU A 76 8.88 29.75 2.97
C GLU A 76 10.08 30.66 2.79
N ARG A 77 10.98 30.75 3.78
CA ARG A 77 12.25 31.51 3.67
C ARG A 77 13.17 30.98 2.57
N ARG A 78 13.19 29.65 2.35
CA ARG A 78 13.98 29.03 1.28
C ARG A 78 13.38 29.28 -0.11
N LEU A 79 12.04 29.34 -0.22
CA LEU A 79 11.33 29.74 -1.44
C LEU A 79 11.49 31.24 -1.74
N GLU A 80 11.47 32.11 -0.73
CA GLU A 80 11.71 33.54 -0.90
C GLU A 80 13.15 33.81 -1.36
N GLN A 81 14.15 33.11 -0.81
CA GLN A 81 15.54 33.20 -1.25
C GLN A 81 15.75 32.66 -2.68
N ALA A 82 15.07 31.57 -3.04
CA ALA A 82 15.09 31.04 -4.41
C ALA A 82 14.43 32.00 -5.42
N ASN A 83 13.36 32.69 -5.03
CA ASN A 83 12.68 33.67 -5.88
C ASN A 83 13.40 35.04 -5.95
N ALA A 84 14.18 35.40 -4.92
CA ALA A 84 15.04 36.58 -4.96
C ALA A 84 16.22 36.39 -5.93
N GLY A 85 16.75 35.17 -6.05
CA GLY A 85 17.80 34.83 -7.02
C GLY A 85 17.35 34.96 -8.48
N ASN A 86 16.08 34.71 -8.78
CA ASN A 86 15.51 34.82 -10.14
C ASN A 86 15.08 36.24 -10.55
N LYS A 87 15.12 37.22 -9.64
CA LYS A 87 14.85 38.64 -9.97
C LYS A 87 16.08 39.42 -10.45
N ALA A 88 17.27 38.83 -10.41
CA ALA A 88 18.51 39.48 -10.83
C ALA A 88 18.91 39.22 -12.31
N ALA A 89 18.15 38.40 -13.05
CA ALA A 89 18.44 38.10 -14.45
C ALA A 89 17.19 38.29 -15.34
N GLY A 90 17.12 39.41 -16.07
CA GLY A 90 16.17 39.57 -17.17
C GLY A 90 15.46 40.92 -17.25
N SER A 91 16.18 41.98 -17.64
CA SER A 91 15.56 43.16 -18.25
C SER A 91 15.62 43.02 -19.77
N ALA A 92 14.47 42.81 -20.44
CA ALA A 92 14.18 43.38 -21.77
C ALA A 92 12.81 42.93 -22.31
N ALA A 93 12.07 43.92 -22.79
CA ALA A 93 11.04 43.89 -23.86
C ALA A 93 9.73 43.11 -23.63
N GLY A 94 8.63 43.89 -23.65
CA GLY A 94 7.25 43.42 -23.55
C GLY A 94 6.77 42.65 -24.79
N GLY A 95 6.00 41.60 -24.53
CA GLY A 95 5.39 40.74 -25.55
C GLY A 95 4.85 39.41 -25.02
N GLN A 96 5.33 38.93 -23.87
CA GLN A 96 5.09 37.55 -23.38
C GLN A 96 4.16 37.41 -22.17
N LYS A 97 3.36 38.42 -21.81
CA LYS A 97 2.56 38.40 -20.55
C LYS A 97 1.45 37.35 -20.49
N HIS A 98 0.99 36.81 -21.63
CA HIS A 98 -0.12 35.84 -21.65
C HIS A 98 0.33 34.36 -21.61
N ARG A 99 1.54 34.06 -22.09
CA ARG A 99 2.08 32.68 -22.19
C ARG A 99 2.67 32.20 -20.87
N GLY A 100 3.40 33.07 -20.16
CA GLY A 100 3.96 32.75 -18.83
C GLY A 100 2.90 32.55 -17.73
N ARG A 101 1.67 33.06 -17.91
CA ARG A 101 0.57 32.86 -16.95
C ARG A 101 -0.02 31.45 -17.03
N LEU A 102 -0.12 30.90 -18.24
CA LEU A 102 -0.62 29.55 -18.48
C LEU A 102 0.42 28.51 -18.06
N GLU A 103 1.70 28.74 -18.39
CA GLU A 103 2.81 27.88 -17.97
C GLU A 103 2.93 27.83 -16.44
N ASN A 104 2.89 28.97 -15.74
CA ASN A 104 2.92 29.00 -14.27
C ASN A 104 1.70 28.35 -13.60
N GLN A 105 0.51 28.44 -14.19
CA GLN A 105 -0.68 27.75 -13.67
C GLN A 105 -0.59 26.24 -13.88
N GLN A 106 0.02 25.78 -14.97
CA GLN A 106 0.20 24.37 -15.28
C GLN A 106 1.29 23.75 -14.39
N THR A 107 2.39 24.47 -14.15
CA THR A 107 3.43 24.06 -13.20
C THR A 107 2.94 24.09 -11.75
N ALA A 108 2.13 25.07 -11.35
CA ALA A 108 1.53 25.13 -10.02
C ALA A 108 0.49 24.02 -9.81
N LYS A 109 -0.31 23.69 -10.83
CA LYS A 109 -1.27 22.58 -10.78
C LYS A 109 -0.55 21.23 -10.75
N GLN A 110 0.52 21.05 -11.52
CA GLN A 110 1.37 19.85 -11.46
C GLN A 110 2.12 19.73 -10.13
N ALA A 111 2.62 20.83 -9.57
CA ALA A 111 3.25 20.86 -8.25
C ALA A 111 2.24 20.57 -7.13
N GLN A 112 1.00 21.08 -7.23
CA GLN A 112 -0.09 20.76 -6.31
C GLN A 112 -0.55 19.30 -6.42
N THR A 113 -0.63 18.73 -7.64
CA THR A 113 -0.92 17.30 -7.83
C THR A 113 0.20 16.42 -7.26
N LYS A 114 1.47 16.81 -7.46
CA LYS A 114 2.63 16.10 -6.93
C LYS A 114 2.75 16.22 -5.41
N GLN A 115 2.39 17.37 -4.83
CA GLN A 115 2.32 17.58 -3.38
C GLN A 115 1.11 16.87 -2.74
N ALA A 116 -0.02 16.76 -3.45
CA ALA A 116 -1.18 15.97 -3.01
C ALA A 116 -0.90 14.45 -3.04
N GLN A 117 -0.01 13.98 -3.92
CA GLN A 117 0.46 12.59 -3.99
C GLN A 117 1.48 12.24 -2.89
N MET A 118 2.14 13.22 -2.29
CA MET A 118 3.12 13.03 -1.21
C MET A 118 2.49 13.10 0.19
N LYS A 119 1.24 12.64 0.33
CA LYS A 119 0.67 12.40 1.65
C LYS A 119 1.33 11.12 2.19
N GLN A 120 2.42 11.29 2.93
CA GLN A 120 3.12 10.20 3.61
C GLN A 120 2.09 9.35 4.38
N THR A 121 1.83 8.13 3.90
CA THR A 121 0.81 7.26 4.46
C THR A 121 1.34 6.68 5.77
N VAL A 122 1.09 7.38 6.88
CA VAL A 122 1.43 6.85 8.21
C VAL A 122 0.38 5.80 8.59
N ILE A 123 0.78 4.52 8.53
CA ILE A 123 -0.04 3.37 8.94
C ILE A 123 0.21 3.10 10.43
N ASP A 124 -0.86 3.06 11.22
CA ASP A 124 -0.79 2.75 12.65
C ASP A 124 -0.87 1.24 12.88
N PHE A 125 0.28 0.57 12.79
CA PHE A 125 0.37 -0.88 13.00
C PHE A 125 -0.01 -1.31 14.42
N ASP A 126 0.16 -0.46 15.44
CA ASP A 126 -0.27 -0.78 16.81
C ASP A 126 -1.80 -0.84 16.92
N ALA A 127 -2.50 0.06 16.22
CA ALA A 127 -3.95 -0.01 16.11
C ALA A 127 -4.41 -1.23 15.31
N LEU A 128 -3.77 -1.51 14.18
CA LEU A 128 -4.11 -2.69 13.36
C LEU A 128 -3.89 -4.00 14.12
N LYS A 129 -2.78 -4.14 14.86
CA LYS A 129 -2.47 -5.33 15.64
C LYS A 129 -3.42 -5.56 16.82
N LYS A 130 -4.09 -4.51 17.33
CA LYS A 130 -5.16 -4.66 18.32
C LYS A 130 -6.43 -5.23 17.72
N ILE A 131 -6.69 -4.95 16.44
CA ILE A 131 -7.82 -5.54 15.71
C ILE A 131 -7.48 -6.99 15.37
N ASN A 132 -6.30 -7.21 14.78
CA ASN A 132 -5.83 -8.53 14.46
C ASN A 132 -4.30 -8.63 14.57
N PRO A 133 -3.78 -9.48 15.47
CA PRO A 133 -2.33 -9.64 15.65
C PRO A 133 -1.63 -10.27 14.43
N ASP A 134 -2.36 -10.90 13.51
CA ASP A 134 -1.83 -11.53 12.31
C ASP A 134 -1.47 -10.51 11.20
N VAL A 135 -1.69 -9.20 11.42
CA VAL A 135 -1.27 -8.16 10.49
C VAL A 135 0.25 -8.02 10.49
N VAL A 136 0.86 -8.29 9.33
CA VAL A 136 2.33 -8.27 9.14
C VAL A 136 2.81 -7.06 8.34
N SER A 137 1.98 -6.54 7.44
CA SER A 137 2.34 -5.45 6.54
C SER A 137 1.07 -4.77 5.98
N TRP A 138 1.25 -3.78 5.11
CA TRP A 138 0.20 -3.15 4.33
C TRP A 138 0.68 -3.03 2.89
N ILE A 139 -0.17 -3.37 1.91
CA ILE A 139 0.13 -3.27 0.49
C ILE A 139 -0.62 -2.11 -0.15
N THR A 140 0.10 -1.30 -0.92
CA THR A 140 -0.46 -0.29 -1.80
C THR A 140 0.13 -0.42 -3.20
N ILE A 141 -0.72 -0.44 -4.22
CA ILE A 141 -0.29 -0.33 -5.63
C ILE A 141 -0.90 0.96 -6.22
N PRO A 142 -0.11 2.03 -6.40
CA PRO A 142 -0.59 3.30 -6.92
C PRO A 142 -1.33 3.16 -8.26
N GLY A 143 -2.47 3.83 -8.37
CA GLY A 143 -3.32 3.78 -9.57
C GLY A 143 -4.25 2.56 -9.65
N THR A 144 -4.32 1.75 -8.58
CA THR A 144 -5.24 0.61 -8.46
C THR A 144 -6.12 0.73 -7.21
N ASN A 145 -7.07 -0.19 -7.03
CA ASN A 145 -7.85 -0.33 -5.80
C ASN A 145 -7.13 -1.13 -4.69
N ILE A 146 -5.87 -1.53 -4.91
CA ILE A 146 -5.09 -2.32 -3.97
C ILE A 146 -4.49 -1.37 -2.93
N ASP A 147 -5.17 -1.27 -1.78
CA ASP A 147 -4.73 -0.56 -0.58
C ASP A 147 -5.26 -1.34 0.65
N TYR A 148 -4.55 -2.39 1.05
CA TYR A 148 -5.05 -3.41 1.99
C TYR A 148 -4.02 -3.80 3.06
N PRO A 149 -4.47 -4.22 4.27
CA PRO A 149 -3.59 -4.91 5.20
C PRO A 149 -3.17 -6.27 4.63
N LEU A 150 -1.92 -6.64 4.88
CA LEU A 150 -1.37 -7.97 4.60
C LEU A 150 -1.33 -8.75 5.91
N LEU A 151 -2.06 -9.87 5.94
CA LEU A 151 -2.12 -10.76 7.10
C LEU A 151 -1.30 -12.02 6.86
N GLN A 152 -0.93 -12.74 7.92
CA GLN A 152 -0.34 -14.07 7.81
C GLN A 152 -1.05 -15.04 8.76
N GLY A 153 -1.69 -16.06 8.19
CA GLY A 153 -2.37 -17.10 8.95
C GLY A 153 -1.44 -18.23 9.36
N LYS A 154 -1.99 -19.18 10.12
CA LYS A 154 -1.30 -20.44 10.48
C LYS A 154 -1.12 -21.38 9.29
N ASP A 155 -1.94 -21.21 8.26
CA ASP A 155 -1.91 -21.91 7.00
C ASP A 155 -2.38 -20.97 5.86
N ASN A 156 -2.38 -21.46 4.63
CA ASN A 156 -2.81 -20.70 3.45
C ASN A 156 -4.34 -20.69 3.22
N ASN A 157 -5.14 -21.21 4.18
CA ASN A 157 -6.60 -21.28 4.08
C ASN A 157 -7.30 -20.33 5.06
N GLN A 158 -6.68 -20.00 6.20
CA GLN A 158 -7.28 -19.21 7.27
C GLN A 158 -7.90 -17.90 6.77
N TYR A 159 -7.17 -17.14 5.95
CA TYR A 159 -7.61 -15.84 5.42
C TYR A 159 -8.20 -15.90 4.01
N LEU A 160 -8.42 -17.11 3.48
CA LEU A 160 -9.12 -17.28 2.22
C LEU A 160 -10.60 -16.89 2.34
N HIS A 161 -11.23 -17.14 3.49
CA HIS A 161 -12.64 -16.84 3.73
C HIS A 161 -12.86 -16.01 4.99
N LYS A 162 -11.83 -15.29 5.45
CA LYS A 162 -11.91 -14.42 6.62
C LYS A 162 -11.39 -13.03 6.32
N ASP A 163 -12.08 -12.02 6.82
CA ASP A 163 -11.64 -10.62 6.75
C ASP A 163 -10.57 -10.31 7.82
N MET A 164 -10.09 -9.06 7.84
CA MET A 164 -9.11 -8.59 8.82
C MET A 164 -9.58 -8.76 10.27
N GLU A 165 -10.88 -8.74 10.56
CA GLU A 165 -11.40 -8.92 11.92
C GLU A 165 -11.58 -10.41 12.29
N GLY A 166 -11.24 -11.32 11.37
CA GLY A 166 -11.41 -12.77 11.54
C GLY A 166 -12.84 -13.27 11.27
N ARG A 167 -13.72 -12.41 10.78
CA ARG A 167 -15.11 -12.75 10.45
C ARG A 167 -15.18 -13.41 9.08
N ASP A 168 -16.17 -14.27 8.88
CA ASP A 168 -16.35 -14.93 7.59
C ASP A 168 -16.66 -13.91 6.48
N SER A 169 -15.93 -14.00 5.37
CA SER A 169 -16.03 -13.11 4.23
C SER A 169 -15.75 -13.86 2.94
N ALA A 170 -16.62 -13.70 1.95
CA ALA A 170 -16.40 -14.23 0.60
C ALA A 170 -15.20 -13.56 -0.10
N ALA A 171 -14.86 -12.32 0.28
CA ALA A 171 -13.71 -11.60 -0.26
C ALA A 171 -12.40 -12.00 0.42
N GLY A 172 -12.46 -12.65 1.59
CA GLY A 172 -11.30 -12.97 2.42
C GLY A 172 -10.49 -11.73 2.79
N ALA A 173 -9.17 -11.92 2.90
CA ALA A 173 -8.20 -10.86 3.05
C ALA A 173 -7.03 -11.03 2.06
N ILE A 174 -6.14 -10.04 2.00
CA ILE A 174 -4.83 -10.20 1.36
C ILE A 174 -3.90 -10.84 2.38
N PHE A 175 -3.27 -11.97 2.02
CA PHE A 175 -2.48 -12.73 2.98
C PHE A 175 -1.17 -13.26 2.41
N LEU A 176 -0.13 -13.23 3.25
CA LEU A 176 1.19 -13.79 3.00
C LEU A 176 1.13 -15.31 3.22
N ASP A 177 1.89 -16.05 2.43
CA ASP A 177 2.08 -17.48 2.59
C ASP A 177 2.57 -17.83 4.00
N HIS A 178 1.99 -18.87 4.61
CA HIS A 178 2.31 -19.25 5.99
C HIS A 178 3.77 -19.71 6.18
N GLY A 179 4.44 -20.13 5.10
CA GLY A 179 5.82 -20.58 5.14
C GLY A 179 6.82 -19.43 5.08
N ASP A 180 6.37 -18.24 4.66
CA ASP A 180 7.21 -17.06 4.60
C ASP A 180 7.47 -16.46 5.98
N LYS A 181 8.55 -15.67 6.08
CA LYS A 181 8.82 -14.91 7.28
C LYS A 181 7.91 -13.68 7.31
N ALA A 182 7.23 -13.47 8.43
CA ALA A 182 6.32 -12.35 8.66
C ALA A 182 6.94 -10.96 8.41
N ASP A 183 8.25 -10.84 8.57
CA ASP A 183 9.02 -9.60 8.33
C ASP A 183 9.36 -9.37 6.84
N LEU A 184 8.84 -10.21 5.95
CA LEU A 184 9.06 -10.20 4.50
C LEU A 184 10.54 -10.41 4.10
N SER A 185 11.33 -11.03 4.98
CA SER A 185 12.75 -11.31 4.73
C SER A 185 13.01 -12.64 4.00
N SER A 186 11.96 -13.40 3.65
CA SER A 186 12.08 -14.57 2.76
C SER A 186 12.71 -14.17 1.42
N ARG A 187 13.37 -15.11 0.74
CA ARG A 187 13.87 -14.87 -0.62
C ARG A 187 12.74 -14.72 -1.63
N HIS A 188 11.67 -15.48 -1.45
CA HIS A 188 10.46 -15.38 -2.26
C HIS A 188 9.27 -15.23 -1.34
N ASN A 189 8.58 -14.09 -1.38
CA ASN A 189 7.40 -13.79 -0.56
C ASN A 189 6.14 -13.96 -1.43
N ILE A 190 5.28 -14.91 -1.11
CA ILE A 190 4.08 -15.19 -1.91
C ILE A 190 2.86 -14.59 -1.20
N ILE A 191 2.15 -13.72 -1.90
CA ILE A 191 1.01 -12.97 -1.39
C ILE A 191 -0.21 -13.35 -2.21
N TYR A 192 -1.25 -13.78 -1.53
CA TYR A 192 -2.51 -14.24 -2.11
C TYR A 192 -3.62 -13.20 -1.91
N GLY A 193 -4.51 -13.12 -2.89
CA GLY A 193 -5.71 -12.31 -2.79
C GLY A 193 -6.78 -12.77 -3.77
N HIS A 194 -8.05 -12.61 -3.39
CA HIS A 194 -9.16 -12.98 -4.26
C HIS A 194 -9.28 -12.06 -5.48
N HIS A 195 -9.79 -12.63 -6.56
CA HIS A 195 -10.16 -11.91 -7.77
C HIS A 195 -11.67 -11.61 -7.76
N MET A 196 -12.08 -10.53 -7.07
CA MET A 196 -13.50 -10.26 -6.86
C MET A 196 -14.19 -9.60 -8.06
N LYS A 197 -15.44 -10.00 -8.34
CA LYS A 197 -16.25 -9.43 -9.45
C LYS A 197 -16.57 -7.95 -9.28
N ASN A 198 -16.59 -7.45 -8.05
CA ASN A 198 -16.92 -6.06 -7.70
C ASN A 198 -15.75 -5.08 -7.81
N GLY A 199 -14.56 -5.49 -8.27
CA GLY A 199 -13.42 -4.59 -8.41
C GLY A 199 -12.42 -4.58 -7.25
N THR A 200 -12.68 -5.31 -6.16
CA THR A 200 -11.85 -5.26 -4.93
C THR A 200 -10.78 -6.37 -4.90
N MET A 201 -9.93 -6.33 -3.87
CA MET A 201 -8.86 -7.30 -3.61
C MET A 201 -7.85 -7.29 -4.78
N PHE A 202 -7.38 -8.45 -5.24
CA PHE A 202 -6.41 -8.55 -6.33
C PHE A 202 -7.05 -8.56 -7.73
N LYS A 203 -8.27 -8.03 -7.88
CA LYS A 203 -8.91 -7.89 -9.19
C LYS A 203 -8.03 -7.13 -10.19
N ASP A 204 -7.38 -6.06 -9.75
CA ASP A 204 -6.58 -5.21 -10.62
C ASP A 204 -5.26 -5.86 -11.10
N ILE A 205 -4.80 -6.93 -10.43
CA ILE A 205 -3.62 -7.69 -10.88
C ILE A 205 -3.82 -8.29 -12.28
N VAL A 206 -5.06 -8.61 -12.65
CA VAL A 206 -5.38 -9.15 -13.99
C VAL A 206 -5.03 -8.16 -15.11
N LYS A 207 -5.05 -6.85 -14.85
CA LYS A 207 -4.74 -5.82 -15.84
C LYS A 207 -3.27 -5.80 -16.26
N TYR A 208 -2.38 -6.30 -15.39
CA TYR A 208 -0.94 -6.38 -15.67
C TYR A 208 -0.57 -7.33 -16.80
N LYS A 209 -1.52 -8.13 -17.31
CA LYS A 209 -1.31 -8.94 -18.52
C LYS A 209 -1.08 -8.09 -19.77
N GLU A 210 -1.59 -6.87 -19.78
CA GLU A 210 -1.44 -5.93 -20.87
C GLU A 210 -0.14 -5.13 -20.66
N GLN A 211 0.82 -5.25 -21.59
CA GLN A 211 2.15 -4.64 -21.46
C GLN A 211 2.09 -3.13 -21.19
N GLN A 212 1.18 -2.40 -21.87
CA GLN A 212 1.04 -0.96 -21.65
C GLN A 212 0.63 -0.63 -20.20
N TYR A 213 -0.36 -1.35 -19.66
CA TYR A 213 -0.79 -1.15 -18.28
C TYR A 213 0.32 -1.54 -17.30
N PHE A 214 1.04 -2.63 -17.59
CA PHE A 214 2.19 -3.07 -16.81
C PHE A 214 3.26 -1.97 -16.72
N ASP A 215 3.62 -1.36 -17.85
CA ASP A 215 4.65 -0.30 -17.92
C ASP A 215 4.22 0.98 -17.19
N GLU A 216 2.92 1.31 -17.20
CA GLU A 216 2.36 2.48 -16.51
C GLU A 216 2.21 2.29 -14.98
N HIS A 217 2.19 1.04 -14.50
CA HIS A 217 1.88 0.69 -13.10
C HIS A 217 2.93 -0.21 -12.43
N GLN A 218 4.22 0.15 -12.55
CA GLN A 218 5.30 -0.72 -12.03
C GLN A 218 5.53 -0.65 -10.52
N ASP A 219 5.06 0.40 -9.85
CA ASP A 219 5.35 0.64 -8.43
C ASP A 219 4.41 -0.15 -7.52
N ILE A 220 4.99 -0.85 -6.55
CA ILE A 220 4.26 -1.54 -5.48
C ILE A 220 4.95 -1.21 -4.16
N ILE A 221 4.20 -0.83 -3.14
CA ILE A 221 4.75 -0.44 -1.84
C ILE A 221 4.19 -1.38 -0.77
N LEU A 222 5.09 -2.00 -0.01
CA LEU A 222 4.76 -2.70 1.21
C LEU A 222 5.24 -1.87 2.42
N TYR A 223 4.34 -1.57 3.34
CA TYR A 223 4.67 -0.88 4.57
C TYR A 223 4.75 -1.91 5.70
N THR A 224 5.88 -1.96 6.40
CA THR A 224 6.02 -2.72 7.63
C THR A 224 6.11 -1.76 8.82
N PRO A 225 6.02 -2.24 10.07
CA PRO A 225 6.26 -1.40 11.24
C PRO A 225 7.63 -0.70 11.23
N ASP A 226 8.62 -1.31 10.58
CA ASP A 226 10.03 -0.88 10.65
C ASP A 226 10.50 -0.12 9.39
N ARG A 227 9.94 -0.44 8.20
CA ARG A 227 10.36 0.18 6.95
C ARG A 227 9.30 0.15 5.86
N GLU A 228 9.50 0.98 4.85
CA GLU A 228 8.84 0.84 3.54
C GLU A 228 9.70 -0.04 2.64
N ILE A 229 9.05 -0.94 1.90
CA ILE A 229 9.66 -1.81 0.90
C ILE A 229 9.09 -1.39 -0.44
N HIS A 230 9.94 -0.83 -1.30
CA HIS A 230 9.58 -0.40 -2.65
C HIS A 230 9.92 -1.52 -3.62
N LEU A 231 8.91 -1.97 -4.35
CA LEU A 231 9.02 -3.04 -5.33
C LEU A 231 8.73 -2.52 -6.73
N LYS A 232 9.38 -3.14 -7.71
CA LYS A 232 9.07 -2.98 -9.13
C LYS A 232 8.48 -4.26 -9.69
N ALA A 233 7.38 -4.12 -10.42
CA ALA A 233 6.83 -5.19 -11.25
C ALA A 233 7.92 -5.75 -12.19
N LEU A 234 8.02 -7.07 -12.24
CA LEU A 234 8.98 -7.83 -13.05
C LEU A 234 8.30 -8.49 -14.24
N ALA A 235 7.23 -9.23 -13.99
CA ALA A 235 6.55 -10.02 -14.99
C ALA A 235 5.11 -10.32 -14.57
N ALA A 236 4.19 -10.34 -15.52
CA ALA A 236 2.85 -10.86 -15.33
C ALA A 236 2.70 -12.18 -16.09
N VAL A 237 2.29 -13.24 -15.39
CA VAL A 237 2.14 -14.59 -15.95
C VAL A 237 0.71 -15.06 -15.78
N VAL A 238 0.18 -15.69 -16.83
CA VAL A 238 -1.12 -16.36 -16.80
C VAL A 238 -0.87 -17.85 -16.63
N ALA A 239 -1.07 -18.35 -15.42
CA ALA A 239 -0.77 -19.73 -15.07
C ALA A 239 -2.05 -20.54 -14.86
N ASN A 240 -2.02 -21.81 -15.26
CA ASN A 240 -3.01 -22.78 -14.78
C ASN A 240 -2.86 -22.95 -13.26
N PRO A 241 -3.95 -23.23 -12.52
CA PRO A 241 -3.89 -23.43 -11.06
C PRO A 241 -2.83 -24.46 -10.62
N ASP A 242 -2.65 -25.51 -11.41
CA ASP A 242 -1.69 -26.60 -11.15
C ASP A 242 -0.23 -26.24 -11.48
N ALA A 243 -0.01 -25.14 -12.21
CA ALA A 243 1.32 -24.67 -12.59
C ALA A 243 1.98 -23.77 -11.53
N ILE A 244 1.27 -23.43 -10.44
CA ILE A 244 1.83 -22.61 -9.36
C ILE A 244 2.82 -23.45 -8.55
N ARG A 245 4.11 -23.28 -8.85
CA ARG A 245 5.20 -23.89 -8.08
C ARG A 245 5.51 -23.03 -6.85
N ARG A 246 4.78 -23.26 -5.77
CA ARG A 246 5.09 -22.68 -4.45
C ARG A 246 6.48 -23.15 -4.01
N LYS A 247 7.46 -22.25 -4.02
CA LYS A 247 8.82 -22.48 -3.55
C LYS A 247 9.35 -21.23 -2.86
N ILE A 248 9.64 -21.34 -1.58
CA ILE A 248 10.06 -20.23 -0.72
C ILE A 248 11.53 -20.35 -0.28
N ASP A 249 12.08 -21.57 -0.27
CA ASP A 249 13.46 -21.86 0.11
C ASP A 249 14.32 -22.27 -1.09
N PHE A 250 15.58 -21.83 -1.07
CA PHE A 250 16.56 -22.02 -2.13
C PHE A 250 17.94 -22.33 -1.54
N GLN A 251 18.59 -23.37 -2.06
CA GLN A 251 19.92 -23.83 -1.66
C GLN A 251 21.03 -22.87 -2.11
N SER A 252 20.86 -22.21 -3.25
CA SER A 252 21.88 -21.29 -3.79
C SER A 252 21.27 -20.07 -4.50
N TRP A 253 22.14 -19.13 -4.92
CA TRP A 253 21.74 -17.96 -5.71
C TRP A 253 21.42 -18.34 -7.16
N GLU A 254 22.14 -19.33 -7.70
CA GLU A 254 21.93 -19.88 -9.03
C GLU A 254 20.55 -20.53 -9.13
N GLU A 255 20.18 -21.36 -8.13
CA GLU A 255 18.86 -21.98 -8.08
C GLU A 255 17.73 -20.94 -8.00
N PHE A 256 17.93 -19.87 -7.22
CA PHE A 256 16.97 -18.78 -7.12
C PHE A 256 16.83 -18.01 -8.44
N THR A 257 17.94 -17.74 -9.12
CA THR A 257 17.96 -17.06 -10.42
C THR A 257 17.26 -17.90 -11.49
N SER A 258 17.61 -19.19 -11.59
CA SER A 258 16.95 -20.11 -12.52
C SER A 258 15.46 -20.27 -12.23
N TYR A 259 15.06 -20.24 -10.96
CA TYR A 259 13.64 -20.24 -10.60
C TYR A 259 12.92 -19.00 -11.10
N ILE A 260 13.50 -17.80 -10.96
CA ILE A 260 12.90 -16.56 -11.47
C ILE A 260 12.75 -16.64 -13.00
N GLU A 261 13.79 -17.09 -13.71
CA GLU A 261 13.75 -17.26 -15.16
C GLU A 261 12.65 -18.23 -15.58
N GLU A 262 12.59 -19.40 -14.94
CA GLU A 262 11.57 -20.42 -15.21
C GLU A 262 10.15 -19.89 -14.95
N MET A 263 9.93 -19.23 -13.82
CA MET A 263 8.61 -18.74 -13.41
C MET A 263 8.12 -17.57 -14.25
N THR A 264 9.00 -16.89 -14.99
CA THR A 264 8.67 -15.71 -15.79
C THR A 264 8.82 -15.93 -17.30
N GLN A 265 9.22 -17.14 -17.73
CA GLN A 265 9.51 -17.48 -19.12
C GLN A 265 8.31 -17.26 -20.07
N ASP A 266 7.10 -17.60 -19.62
CA ASP A 266 5.86 -17.48 -20.42
C ASP A 266 5.04 -16.24 -20.00
N SER A 267 5.72 -15.15 -19.66
CA SER A 267 5.07 -13.91 -19.23
C SER A 267 4.26 -13.25 -20.36
N SER A 268 3.05 -12.81 -20.03
CA SER A 268 2.20 -11.98 -20.90
C SER A 268 2.68 -10.53 -20.98
N ALA A 269 3.35 -10.07 -19.93
CA ALA A 269 4.00 -8.76 -19.87
C ALA A 269 5.26 -8.87 -19.02
N PHE A 270 6.30 -8.12 -19.36
CA PHE A 270 7.60 -8.20 -18.70
C PHE A 270 8.28 -6.83 -18.63
N ALA A 271 9.01 -6.58 -17.55
CA ALA A 271 9.72 -5.33 -17.34
C ALA A 271 11.02 -5.26 -18.16
N THR A 272 11.37 -4.07 -18.63
CA THR A 272 12.73 -3.83 -19.09
C THR A 272 13.67 -3.75 -17.89
N VAL A 273 14.29 -4.87 -17.53
CA VAL A 273 15.24 -4.95 -16.41
C VAL A 273 16.65 -4.59 -16.91
N PRO A 274 17.34 -3.60 -16.28
CA PRO A 274 18.72 -3.30 -16.64
C PRO A 274 19.63 -4.52 -16.55
N LYS A 275 20.53 -4.67 -17.51
CA LYS A 275 21.48 -5.79 -17.52
C LYS A 275 22.34 -5.76 -16.25
N GLY A 276 22.40 -6.89 -15.54
CA GLY A 276 23.16 -7.02 -14.30
C GLY A 276 22.39 -6.65 -13.03
N THR A 277 21.09 -6.33 -13.11
CA THR A 277 20.24 -6.22 -11.93
C THR A 277 20.18 -7.57 -11.21
N ALA A 278 20.75 -7.62 -10.01
CA ALA A 278 20.68 -8.78 -9.15
C ALA A 278 19.38 -8.73 -8.33
N ILE A 279 18.40 -9.56 -8.70
CA ILE A 279 17.17 -9.74 -7.93
C ILE A 279 17.52 -10.52 -6.67
N ARG A 280 17.44 -9.86 -5.51
CA ARG A 280 17.76 -10.49 -4.20
C ARG A 280 16.54 -11.06 -3.49
N ARG A 281 15.37 -10.53 -3.81
CA ARG A 281 14.10 -10.83 -3.16
C ARG A 281 12.99 -10.73 -4.20
N LEU A 282 12.20 -11.80 -4.32
CA LEU A 282 11.08 -11.92 -5.23
C LEU A 282 9.77 -11.82 -4.44
N TYR A 283 8.77 -11.19 -5.02
CA TYR A 283 7.41 -11.09 -4.50
C TYR A 283 6.45 -11.59 -5.57
N SER A 284 5.52 -12.44 -5.20
CA SER A 284 4.47 -12.95 -6.10
C SER A 284 3.11 -12.55 -5.59
N PHE A 285 2.34 -11.81 -6.39
CA PHE A 285 0.94 -11.48 -6.10
C PHE A 285 0.05 -12.40 -6.92
N VAL A 286 -0.54 -13.39 -6.25
CA VAL A 286 -1.31 -14.46 -6.87
C VAL A 286 -2.80 -14.18 -6.72
N THR A 287 -3.50 -14.03 -7.84
CA THR A 287 -4.97 -13.99 -7.83
C THR A 287 -5.51 -15.39 -7.60
N CYS A 288 -6.22 -15.60 -6.49
CA CYS A 288 -6.96 -16.84 -6.25
C CYS A 288 -8.39 -16.72 -6.79
N SER A 289 -8.84 -17.73 -7.54
CA SER A 289 -10.27 -18.00 -7.75
C SER A 289 -10.49 -19.50 -7.74
N TYR A 290 -11.30 -19.99 -6.82
CA TYR A 290 -11.70 -21.40 -6.77
C TYR A 290 -13.02 -21.67 -7.54
N GLU A 291 -13.59 -20.67 -8.21
CA GLU A 291 -14.97 -20.81 -8.71
C GLU A 291 -15.14 -20.90 -10.23
N PHE A 292 -14.40 -20.24 -11.13
CA PHE A 292 -14.64 -20.42 -12.58
C PHE A 292 -13.41 -20.16 -13.46
N GLN A 293 -13.16 -21.10 -14.40
CA GLN A 293 -12.25 -21.09 -15.55
C GLN A 293 -10.78 -20.65 -15.31
N ASN A 294 -10.12 -21.41 -14.43
CA ASN A 294 -8.73 -21.91 -14.41
C ASN A 294 -7.58 -21.14 -15.08
N ALA A 295 -7.55 -19.81 -14.98
CA ALA A 295 -6.32 -19.04 -15.20
C ALA A 295 -6.08 -18.09 -14.02
N ARG A 296 -5.01 -18.34 -13.26
CA ARG A 296 -4.52 -17.43 -12.22
C ARG A 296 -3.56 -16.44 -12.87
N THR A 297 -3.65 -15.18 -12.45
CA THR A 297 -2.65 -14.18 -12.80
C THR A 297 -1.67 -14.07 -11.65
N ILE A 298 -0.38 -14.17 -11.96
CA ILE A 298 0.70 -13.96 -11.02
C ILE A 298 1.45 -12.73 -11.47
N LEU A 299 1.51 -11.71 -10.62
CA LEU A 299 2.41 -10.59 -10.82
C LEU A 299 3.65 -10.83 -9.98
N TYR A 300 4.79 -11.04 -10.63
CA TYR A 300 6.10 -11.07 -10.00
C TYR A 300 6.63 -9.65 -9.88
N ALA A 301 7.26 -9.35 -8.76
CA ALA A 301 7.95 -8.10 -8.49
C ALA A 301 9.25 -8.36 -7.71
N TYR A 302 10.17 -7.41 -7.75
CA TYR A 302 11.41 -7.47 -6.98
C TYR A 302 11.60 -6.19 -6.17
N GLU A 303 12.28 -6.31 -5.04
CA GLU A 303 12.64 -5.15 -4.20
C GLU A 303 13.75 -4.34 -4.87
N GLU A 304 13.53 -3.03 -4.99
CA GLU A 304 14.57 -2.09 -5.43
C GLU A 304 15.63 -1.94 -4.33
N ASN A 305 16.91 -1.90 -4.72
CA ASN A 305 18.03 -1.71 -3.79
C ASN A 305 18.26 -0.23 -3.49
#